data_AF-A0A2S2PPG2-F1
#
_entry.id   AF-A0A2S2PPG2-F1
#
_cell.length_a   1.000
_cell.length_b   1.000
_cell.length_c   1.000
_cell.angle_alpha   90.00
_cell.angle_beta   90.00
_cell.angle_gamma   90.00
#
_symmetry.space_group_name_H-M   'P 1'
#
loop_
_entity.id
_entity.type
_entity.pdbx_description
1 polymer ?
#
loop_
_entity_poly.entity_id
_entity_poly.type
_entity_poly.pdbx_seq_one_letter_code
_entity_poly.pdbx_strand_id
1 'polypeptide(L)'
;GFKVGINCRPPVAAVSPDDELVGGGRAVCMMSNTTAIASAWTRLCQKFDLMFRKRAFIHWYESEGMEKEDFNQARENIEVLRHDYRELVPNASVKSEATLANKTAPEFRGLAERSDRTNFLQGTSNPP
;
A
#
# COMPACT_ATOMS: atom_id res chain seq x y z
N GLY A 1 -9.75 16.86 6.30
CA GLY A 1 -11.15 16.95 5.83
C GLY A 1 -11.21 16.68 4.34
N PHE A 2 -12.30 16.11 3.83
CA PHE A 2 -12.49 15.84 2.39
C PHE A 2 -13.09 17.08 1.72
N LYS A 3 -12.50 17.58 0.63
CA LYS A 3 -13.04 18.71 -0.14
C LYS A 3 -13.82 18.17 -1.33
N VAL A 4 -15.14 18.39 -1.34
CA VAL A 4 -16.04 17.96 -2.41
C VAL A 4 -16.44 19.19 -3.22
N GLY A 5 -16.13 19.19 -4.52
CA GLY A 5 -16.61 20.18 -5.48
C GLY A 5 -17.70 19.58 -6.36
N ILE A 6 -18.88 20.18 -6.36
CA ILE A 6 -19.98 19.77 -7.23
C ILE A 6 -19.98 20.72 -8.44
N ASN A 7 -19.78 20.15 -9.63
CA ASN A 7 -19.99 20.89 -10.86
C ASN A 7 -21.39 20.57 -11.38
N CYS A 8 -22.22 21.60 -11.53
CA CYS A 8 -23.60 21.47 -12.00
C CYS A 8 -23.70 21.42 -13.53
N ARG A 9 -22.59 21.59 -14.26
CA ARG A 9 -22.55 21.45 -15.71
C ARG A 9 -22.28 19.99 -16.09
N PRO A 10 -22.93 19.47 -17.15
CA PRO A 10 -22.60 18.14 -17.66
C PRO A 10 -21.12 18.10 -18.11
N PRO A 11 -20.45 16.94 -17.98
CA PRO A 11 -19.11 16.75 -18.51
C PRO A 11 -19.07 17.13 -20.00
N VAL A 12 -18.20 18.07 -20.35
CA VAL A 12 -17.98 18.43 -21.75
C VAL A 12 -17.06 17.38 -22.34
N ALA A 13 -17.57 16.54 -23.24
CA ALA A 13 -16.72 15.80 -24.15
C ALA A 13 -16.10 16.82 -25.10
N ALA A 14 -14.76 16.93 -25.13
CA ALA A 14 -14.06 17.68 -26.14
C ALA A 14 -14.10 16.84 -27.43
N VAL A 15 -15.24 16.85 -28.10
CA VAL A 15 -15.47 16.04 -29.31
C VAL A 15 -14.79 16.75 -30.47
N SER A 16 -13.65 16.23 -30.94
CA SER A 16 -13.39 16.30 -32.37
C SER A 16 -14.45 15.41 -33.05
N PRO A 17 -14.89 15.70 -34.29
CA PRO A 17 -15.99 14.98 -34.94
C PRO A 17 -15.86 13.45 -34.99
N ASP A 18 -14.63 12.95 -34.82
CA ASP A 18 -14.26 11.54 -34.88
C ASP A 18 -14.01 10.90 -33.49
N ASP A 19 -14.12 11.65 -32.39
CA ASP A 19 -13.82 11.16 -31.04
C ASP A 19 -15.08 10.55 -30.39
N GLU A 20 -15.03 9.24 -30.11
CA GLU A 20 -16.13 8.45 -29.56
C GLU A 20 -16.29 8.64 -28.04
N LEU A 21 -16.08 9.87 -27.55
CA LEU A 21 -16.34 10.21 -26.16
C LEU A 21 -17.84 10.40 -25.95
N VAL A 22 -18.49 9.35 -25.46
CA VAL A 22 -19.90 9.38 -25.05
C VAL A 22 -20.11 10.47 -23.98
N GLY A 23 -20.92 11.47 -24.32
CA GLY A 23 -21.33 12.52 -23.39
C GLY A 23 -22.15 11.97 -22.22
N GLY A 24 -21.46 11.51 -21.17
CA GLY A 24 -22.11 11.01 -19.96
C GLY A 24 -22.85 12.12 -19.21
N GLY A 25 -24.07 11.86 -18.74
CA GLY A 25 -24.89 12.87 -18.06
C GLY A 25 -24.35 13.35 -16.70
N ARG A 26 -23.42 12.61 -16.08
CA ARG A 26 -22.79 12.91 -14.79
C ARG A 26 -21.39 12.29 -14.73
N ALA A 27 -20.45 12.97 -14.08
CA ALA A 27 -19.13 12.43 -13.75
C ALA A 27 -18.73 12.79 -12.32
N VAL A 28 -17.88 11.96 -11.71
CA VAL A 28 -17.32 12.20 -10.38
C VAL A 28 -15.81 12.03 -10.48
N CYS A 29 -15.04 12.97 -9.94
CA CYS A 29 -13.59 12.88 -9.81
C CYS A 29 -13.23 12.91 -8.32
N MET A 30 -12.54 11.88 -7.84
CA MET A 30 -12.02 11.80 -6.48
C MET A 30 -10.51 11.94 -6.52
N MET A 31 -9.98 12.92 -5.77
CA MET A 31 -8.55 13.04 -5.51
C MET A 31 -8.28 12.56 -4.09
N SER A 32 -7.61 11.42 -3.96
CA SER A 32 -7.26 10.82 -2.68
C SER A 32 -5.76 10.62 -2.57
N ASN A 33 -5.18 10.96 -1.42
CA ASN A 33 -3.81 10.58 -1.09
C ASN A 33 -3.84 9.24 -0.32
N THR A 34 -3.17 8.23 -0.85
CA THR A 34 -3.10 6.88 -0.28
C THR A 34 -1.68 6.33 -0.41
N THR A 35 -1.23 5.59 0.61
CA THR A 35 0.08 4.90 0.60
C THR A 35 0.18 3.83 -0.50
N ALA A 36 -0.94 3.43 -1.11
CA ALA A 36 -0.97 2.51 -2.25
C ALA A 36 -0.16 3.02 -3.46
N ILE A 37 0.10 4.33 -3.55
CA ILE A 37 0.93 4.94 -4.60
C ILE A 37 2.37 4.39 -4.61
N ALA A 38 2.88 3.87 -3.48
CA ALA A 38 4.19 3.24 -3.39
C ALA A 38 4.40 2.09 -4.39
N SER A 39 3.32 1.37 -4.72
CA SER A 39 3.36 0.31 -5.73
C SER A 39 3.65 0.84 -7.14
N ALA A 40 3.16 2.04 -7.48
CA ALA A 40 3.42 2.70 -8.76
C ALA A 40 4.89 3.15 -8.84
N TRP A 41 5.43 3.73 -7.76
CA TRP A 41 6.85 4.09 -7.68
C TRP A 41 7.77 2.87 -7.86
N THR A 42 7.41 1.73 -7.27
CA THR A 42 8.14 0.47 -7.46
C THR A 42 8.22 0.06 -8.93
N ARG A 43 7.10 0.15 -9.66
CA ARG A 43 7.05 -0.17 -11.10
C ARG A 43 7.87 0.82 -11.94
N LEU A 44 7.88 2.09 -11.55
CA LEU A 44 8.71 3.12 -12.20
C LEU A 44 10.20 2.81 -12.03
N CYS A 45 10.64 2.56 -10.79
CA CYS A 45 12.02 2.20 -10.49
C CYS A 45 12.48 0.97 -11.28
N GLN A 46 11.66 -0.07 -11.36
CA GLN A 46 11.99 -1.27 -12.14
C GLN A 46 12.23 -0.98 -13.63
N LYS A 47 11.38 -0.14 -14.24
CA LYS A 47 11.54 0.26 -15.65
C LYS A 47 12.78 1.13 -15.83
N PHE A 48 13.00 2.05 -14.91
CA PHE A 48 14.21 2.89 -14.89
C PHE A 48 15.47 2.03 -14.79
N ASP A 49 15.54 1.11 -13.83
CA ASP A 49 16.68 0.22 -13.62
C ASP A 49 16.95 -0.66 -14.84
N LEU A 50 15.91 -1.06 -15.60
CA LEU A 50 16.05 -1.79 -16.86
C LEU A 50 16.71 -0.94 -17.96
N MET A 51 16.28 0.31 -18.11
CA MET A 51 16.82 1.23 -19.13
C MET A 51 18.23 1.70 -18.77
N PHE A 52 18.44 2.09 -17.51
CA PHE A 52 19.69 2.63 -17.00
C PHE A 52 20.84 1.61 -17.09
N ARG A 53 20.58 0.34 -16.74
CA ARG A 53 21.57 -0.75 -16.92
C ARG A 53 22.02 -0.95 -18.36
N LYS A 54 21.14 -0.69 -19.34
CA LYS A 54 21.47 -0.78 -20.78
C LYS A 54 22.04 0.51 -21.34
N ARG A 55 22.20 1.55 -20.51
CA ARG A 55 22.55 2.91 -20.95
C ARG A 55 21.63 3.45 -22.06
N ALA A 56 20.38 2.98 -22.09
CA ALA A 56 19.42 3.40 -23.11
C ALA A 56 19.01 4.86 -22.87
N PHE A 57 18.99 5.66 -23.93
CA PHE A 57 18.59 7.08 -23.92
C PHE A 57 19.45 8.04 -23.08
N ILE A 58 20.45 7.56 -22.33
CA ILE A 58 21.29 8.40 -21.46
C ILE A 58 22.06 9.48 -22.24
N HIS A 59 22.54 9.17 -23.45
CA HIS A 59 23.35 10.10 -24.25
C HIS A 59 22.65 11.43 -24.57
N TRP A 60 21.31 11.45 -24.68
CA TRP A 60 20.56 12.69 -24.87
C TRP A 60 20.71 13.62 -23.66
N TYR A 61 20.63 13.06 -22.45
CA TYR A 61 20.76 13.83 -21.22
C TYR A 61 22.20 14.24 -20.94
N GLU A 62 23.18 13.36 -21.23
CA GLU A 62 24.60 13.72 -21.15
C GLU A 62 24.97 14.84 -22.13
N SER A 63 24.32 14.89 -23.30
CA SER A 63 24.53 15.96 -24.28
C SER A 63 23.96 17.33 -23.86
N GLU A 64 23.02 17.34 -22.92
CA GLU A 64 22.45 18.55 -22.32
C GLU A 64 23.19 18.97 -21.03
N GLY A 65 24.26 18.24 -20.65
CA GLY A 65 25.09 18.56 -19.48
C GLY A 65 24.65 17.90 -18.18
N MET A 66 23.77 16.89 -18.22
CA MET A 66 23.41 16.10 -17.04
C MET A 66 24.43 14.97 -16.82
N GLU A 67 24.89 14.80 -15.58
CA GLU A 67 25.86 13.76 -15.26
C GLU A 67 25.15 12.44 -14.91
N LYS A 68 25.85 11.31 -15.11
CA LYS A 68 25.34 9.99 -14.71
C LYS A 68 25.00 9.91 -13.23
N GLU A 69 25.70 10.69 -12.41
CA GLU A 69 25.51 10.69 -10.97
C GLU A 69 24.18 11.32 -10.56
N ASP A 70 23.69 12.30 -11.34
CA ASP A 70 22.37 12.91 -11.11
C ASP A 70 21.24 11.86 -11.22
N PHE A 71 21.41 10.88 -12.12
CA PHE A 71 20.49 9.76 -12.25
C PHE A 71 20.52 8.83 -11.04
N ASN A 72 21.71 8.55 -10.51
CA ASN A 72 21.86 7.72 -9.31
C ASN A 72 21.24 8.40 -8.10
N GLN A 73 21.52 9.70 -7.91
CA GLN A 73 20.96 10.49 -6.83
C GLN A 73 19.43 10.57 -6.91
N ALA A 74 18.87 10.83 -8.10
CA ALA A 74 17.42 10.83 -8.29
C ALA A 74 16.79 9.46 -8.00
N ARG A 75 17.47 8.36 -8.38
CA ARG A 75 17.01 6.99 -8.13
C ARG A 75 17.00 6.65 -6.64
N GLU A 76 18.00 7.11 -5.89
CA GLU A 76 18.09 6.96 -4.44
C GLU A 76 17.00 7.78 -3.74
N ASN A 77 16.76 9.02 -4.16
CA ASN A 77 15.70 9.86 -3.60
C ASN A 77 14.30 9.20 -3.71
N ILE A 78 14.01 8.55 -4.85
CA ILE A 78 12.74 7.82 -5.02
C ILE A 78 12.71 6.56 -4.13
N GLU A 79 13.87 5.94 -3.88
CA GLU A 79 13.98 4.77 -3.00
C GLU A 79 13.66 5.12 -1.55
N VAL A 80 14.20 6.23 -1.05
CA VAL A 80 13.87 6.78 0.27
C VAL A 80 12.38 7.06 0.37
N LEU A 81 11.80 7.75 -0.61
CA LEU A 81 10.36 8.05 -0.62
C LEU A 81 9.50 6.77 -0.57
N ARG A 82 9.90 5.72 -1.30
CA ARG A 82 9.22 4.43 -1.27
C ARG A 82 9.28 3.79 0.11
N HIS A 83 10.43 3.89 0.78
CA HIS A 83 10.62 3.39 2.13
C HIS A 83 9.70 4.11 3.12
N ASP A 84 9.64 5.45 3.04
CA ASP A 84 8.75 6.26 3.88
C ASP A 84 7.29 5.82 3.75
N TYR A 85 6.80 5.59 2.52
CA TYR A 85 5.44 5.10 2.31
C TYR A 85 5.19 3.70 2.87
N ARG A 86 6.21 2.84 2.92
CA ARG A 86 6.11 1.48 3.47
C ARG A 86 5.96 1.52 5.00
N GLU A 87 6.70 2.39 5.67
CA GLU A 87 6.66 2.54 7.12
C GLU A 87 5.31 3.09 7.61
N LEU A 88 4.65 3.90 6.80
CA LEU A 88 3.31 4.44 7.10
C LEU A 88 2.18 3.39 7.04
N VAL A 89 2.45 2.15 6.56
CA VAL A 89 1.47 1.07 6.55
C VAL A 89 1.37 0.46 7.95
N PRO A 90 0.21 0.53 8.66
CA PRO A 90 0.07 0.17 10.09
C PRO A 90 0.36 -1.30 10.49
N ASN A 91 0.88 -2.12 9.58
CA ASN A 91 1.22 -3.53 9.81
C ASN A 91 2.68 -3.87 9.39
N ALA A 92 3.50 -2.87 9.06
CA ALA A 92 4.90 -3.07 8.70
C ALA A 92 5.84 -3.09 9.92
N SER A 93 5.38 -2.61 11.09
CA SER A 93 6.06 -2.77 12.36
C SER A 93 5.79 -4.17 12.94
N VAL A 94 6.86 -4.81 13.42
CA VAL A 94 6.94 -6.18 13.97
C VAL A 94 7.18 -7.29 12.92
N LYS A 95 8.40 -7.30 12.35
CA LYS A 95 9.18 -8.53 12.11
C LYS A 95 10.67 -8.28 12.33
N SER A 96 11.04 -7.99 13.57
CA SER A 96 12.39 -8.23 14.08
C SER A 96 12.24 -8.62 15.55
N GLU A 97 12.79 -9.78 15.92
CA GLU A 97 12.95 -10.28 17.30
C GLU A 97 11.76 -10.99 17.99
N ALA A 98 11.26 -12.10 17.44
CA ALA A 98 10.56 -13.12 18.26
C ALA A 98 10.51 -14.53 17.63
N THR A 99 11.65 -15.07 17.15
CA THR A 99 11.72 -16.50 16.70
C THR A 99 12.68 -17.35 17.52
N LEU A 100 13.32 -16.80 18.57
CA LEU A 100 14.31 -17.52 19.37
C LEU A 100 13.86 -17.78 20.82
N ALA A 101 12.62 -18.21 21.05
CA ALA A 101 12.16 -18.50 22.41
C ALA A 101 11.17 -19.67 22.56
N ASN A 102 10.99 -20.53 21.55
CA ASN A 102 10.17 -21.74 21.70
C ASN A 102 10.85 -22.99 21.12
N LYS A 103 12.00 -23.31 21.70
CA LYS A 103 12.50 -24.69 21.77
C LYS A 103 13.06 -24.89 23.18
N THR A 104 12.21 -25.33 24.10
CA THR A 104 12.53 -26.25 25.21
C THR A 104 11.24 -26.44 26.02
N ALA A 105 10.52 -27.51 25.77
CA ALA A 105 9.73 -28.16 26.83
C ALA A 105 10.63 -29.21 27.47
N PRO A 106 10.59 -29.37 28.80
CA PRO A 106 10.13 -30.66 29.31
C PRO A 106 9.23 -30.59 30.57
N GLU A 107 8.25 -31.50 30.54
CA GLU A 107 7.62 -32.34 31.57
C GLU A 107 7.50 -31.95 33.08
N PHE A 108 6.22 -31.91 33.50
CA PHE A 108 5.53 -32.78 34.50
C PHE A 108 5.86 -32.72 36.01
N ARG A 109 4.87 -32.26 36.79
CA ARG A 109 4.43 -32.73 38.14
C ARG A 109 3.26 -31.80 38.54
N GLY A 110 2.00 -32.19 38.65
CA GLY A 110 1.44 -33.39 39.28
C GLY A 110 0.98 -33.02 40.69
N LEU A 111 -0.27 -32.57 40.84
CA LEU A 111 -1.09 -32.77 42.06
C LEU A 111 -2.57 -32.75 41.65
N ALA A 112 -3.14 -33.95 41.60
CA ALA A 112 -4.57 -34.19 41.67
C ALA A 112 -5.07 -33.97 43.11
N GLU A 113 -6.40 -33.99 43.25
CA GLU A 113 -7.24 -33.82 44.45
C GLU A 113 -7.68 -32.35 44.69
N ARG A 114 -8.97 -32.01 44.84
CA ARG A 114 -10.12 -32.83 45.20
C ARG A 114 -11.42 -32.04 44.99
N SER A 115 -12.50 -32.80 44.76
CA SER A 115 -13.86 -32.61 45.30
C SER A 115 -14.67 -31.43 44.74
N ASP A 116 -15.53 -31.71 43.77
CA ASP A 116 -16.98 -31.88 43.94
C ASP A 116 -17.71 -30.63 44.47
N ARG A 117 -18.64 -30.11 43.66
CA ARG A 117 -20.08 -30.31 43.84
C ARG A 117 -20.89 -29.36 42.94
N THR A 118 -21.71 -29.96 42.07
CA THR A 118 -23.16 -29.67 41.84
C THR A 118 -23.58 -28.21 41.58
N ASN A 119 -24.48 -27.82 40.67
CA ASN A 119 -25.43 -28.45 39.77
C ASN A 119 -26.26 -27.28 39.19
N PHE A 120 -26.76 -27.40 37.95
CA PHE A 120 -28.07 -26.90 37.48
C PHE A 120 -28.31 -25.36 37.54
N LEU A 121 -28.70 -24.66 36.46
CA LEU A 121 -29.85 -24.90 35.61
C LEU A 121 -29.65 -24.26 34.23
N GLN A 122 -30.05 -25.02 33.23
CA GLN A 122 -30.38 -24.58 31.88
C GLN A 122 -31.75 -23.89 31.93
N GLY A 123 -31.93 -22.75 31.25
CA GLY A 123 -33.19 -22.01 31.25
C GLY A 123 -33.31 -21.10 30.03
N THR A 124 -33.83 -21.65 28.96
CA THR A 124 -34.21 -21.00 27.70
C THR A 124 -35.39 -20.02 27.89
N SER A 125 -35.40 -18.88 27.18
CA SER A 125 -36.54 -18.40 26.36
C SER A 125 -36.37 -16.95 25.87
N ASN A 126 -36.39 -16.78 24.54
CA ASN A 126 -37.05 -15.65 23.84
C ASN A 126 -38.59 -15.91 23.86
N PRO A 127 -39.55 -15.00 23.53
CA PRO A 127 -39.52 -13.80 22.65
C PRO A 127 -40.47 -12.68 23.22
N PRO A 128 -41.35 -11.91 22.51
CA PRO A 128 -41.68 -11.75 21.07
C PRO A 128 -40.79 -10.77 20.30
#